data_AF-A0A838UA13-F1
#
_entry.id   AF-A0A838UA13-F1
#
_cell.length_a   1.000
_cell.length_b   1.000
_cell.length_c   1.000
_cell.angle_alpha   90.00
_cell.angle_beta   90.00
_cell.angle_gamma   90.00
#
_symmetry.space_group_name_H-M   'P 1'
#
loop_
_entity.id
_entity.type
_entity.pdbx_description
1 polymer ?
#
loop_
_entity_poly.entity_id
_entity_poly.type
_entity_poly.pdbx_seq_one_letter_code
_entity_poly.pdbx_strand_id
1 'polypeptide(L)'
;MLGYGVWNIYGTSYGSNLAQTLMRDHPDGLRGVVLDSVLPATYSVPANWWNARAGFDNLFAACAAQAACNGAHPHLAQTFTRLVNRLEAEPLTTRVRDPAAGQDLDVVLDGGALIDWLRNQTSGTSSRPSRPAPSG
;
A
#
# COMPACT_ATOMS: atom_id res chain seq x y z
N MET A 1 -25.21 -19.48 -7.63
CA MET A 1 -24.28 -19.99 -6.59
C MET A 1 -23.71 -21.32 -7.07
N LEU A 2 -22.45 -21.66 -6.76
CA LEU A 2 -21.67 -22.75 -7.36
C LEU A 2 -22.16 -24.19 -7.06
N GLY A 3 -23.39 -24.38 -6.57
CA GLY A 3 -24.00 -25.69 -6.32
C GLY A 3 -23.52 -26.43 -5.06
N TYR A 4 -22.64 -25.82 -4.26
CA TYR A 4 -22.17 -26.39 -3.00
C TYR A 4 -23.14 -26.10 -1.84
N GLY A 5 -23.52 -27.13 -1.10
CA GLY A 5 -24.36 -26.99 0.10
C GLY A 5 -23.64 -26.35 1.28
N VAL A 6 -22.31 -26.42 1.34
CA VAL A 6 -21.48 -25.83 2.40
C VAL A 6 -20.17 -25.31 1.81
N TRP A 7 -19.73 -24.12 2.20
CA TRP A 7 -18.55 -23.44 1.66
C TRP A 7 -17.85 -22.53 2.69
N ASN A 8 -16.58 -22.20 2.45
CA ASN A 8 -15.79 -21.26 3.26
C ASN A 8 -15.26 -20.14 2.35
N ILE A 9 -14.99 -18.96 2.93
CA ILE A 9 -14.37 -17.83 2.22
C ILE A 9 -13.05 -17.43 2.86
N TYR A 10 -12.05 -17.19 2.02
CA TYR A 10 -10.86 -16.42 2.36
C TYR A 10 -10.88 -15.12 1.56
N GLY A 11 -11.00 -13.97 2.23
CA GLY A 11 -11.06 -12.66 1.61
C GLY A 11 -9.84 -11.83 1.96
N THR A 12 -9.02 -11.47 0.97
CA THR A 12 -7.89 -10.55 1.14
C THR A 12 -8.16 -9.21 0.46
N SER A 13 -7.79 -8.09 1.11
CA SER A 13 -7.92 -6.74 0.52
C SER A 13 -9.37 -6.47 0.08
N TYR A 14 -9.62 -6.06 -1.16
CA TYR A 14 -10.99 -5.90 -1.69
C TYR A 14 -11.86 -7.15 -1.53
N GLY A 15 -11.26 -8.35 -1.64
CA GLY A 15 -11.94 -9.62 -1.41
C GLY A 15 -12.53 -9.76 -0.01
N SER A 16 -11.97 -9.07 0.99
CA SER A 16 -12.53 -9.03 2.35
C SER A 16 -13.82 -8.21 2.43
N ASN A 17 -13.95 -7.13 1.64
CA ASN A 17 -15.20 -6.37 1.53
C ASN A 17 -16.30 -7.19 0.84
N LEU A 18 -15.91 -7.93 -0.22
CA LEU A 18 -16.82 -8.87 -0.87
C LEU A 18 -17.24 -10.00 0.07
N ALA A 19 -16.31 -10.55 0.85
CA ALA A 19 -16.62 -11.57 1.86
C ALA A 19 -17.62 -11.06 2.89
N GLN A 20 -17.43 -9.85 3.41
CA GLN A 20 -18.39 -9.19 4.32
C GLN A 20 -19.76 -9.00 3.68
N THR A 21 -19.80 -8.64 2.39
CA THR A 21 -21.06 -8.49 1.63
C THR A 21 -21.79 -9.84 1.49
N LEU A 22 -21.06 -10.91 1.16
CA LEU A 22 -21.62 -12.26 1.08
C LEU A 22 -22.12 -12.77 2.42
N MET A 23 -21.42 -12.47 3.53
CA MET A 23 -21.90 -12.79 4.88
C MET A 23 -23.24 -12.11 5.19
N ARG A 24 -23.44 -10.88 4.72
CA ARG A 24 -24.67 -10.11 4.96
C ARG A 24 -25.81 -10.55 4.06
N ASP A 25 -25.55 -10.69 2.77
CA ASP A 25 -26.59 -10.82 1.73
C ASP A 25 -26.85 -12.28 1.34
N HIS A 26 -25.88 -13.18 1.54
CA HIS A 26 -25.94 -14.59 1.12
C HIS A 26 -25.27 -15.55 2.14
N PRO A 27 -25.75 -15.61 3.40
CA PRO A 27 -25.13 -16.43 4.45
C PRO A 27 -25.35 -17.94 4.27
N ASP A 28 -26.28 -18.37 3.41
CA ASP A 28 -26.66 -19.78 3.30
C ASP A 28 -25.51 -20.67 2.83
N GLY A 29 -25.20 -21.71 3.64
CA GLY A 29 -24.10 -22.63 3.38
C GLY A 29 -22.72 -22.11 3.79
N LEU A 30 -22.59 -20.87 4.29
CA LEU A 30 -21.31 -20.35 4.76
C LEU A 30 -20.92 -20.99 6.11
N ARG A 31 -19.83 -21.75 6.12
CA ARG A 31 -19.31 -22.45 7.30
C ARG A 31 -18.19 -21.70 8.03
N GLY A 32 -17.38 -20.94 7.29
CA GLY A 32 -16.22 -20.27 7.86
C GLY A 32 -15.68 -19.16 6.96
N VAL A 33 -15.21 -18.09 7.59
CA VAL A 33 -14.64 -16.91 6.92
C VAL A 33 -13.32 -16.54 7.54
N VAL A 34 -12.33 -16.28 6.69
CA VAL A 34 -11.07 -15.64 7.06
C VAL A 34 -10.97 -14.35 6.27
N LEU A 35 -10.72 -13.24 6.97
CA LEU A 35 -10.50 -11.93 6.39
C LEU A 35 -9.06 -11.51 6.68
N ASP A 36 -8.30 -11.21 5.64
CA ASP A 36 -6.92 -10.74 5.72
C ASP A 36 -6.82 -9.36 5.05
N SER A 37 -6.02 -8.47 5.63
CA SER A 37 -5.84 -7.10 5.12
C SER A 37 -7.17 -6.41 4.85
N VAL A 38 -8.01 -6.36 5.91
CA VAL A 38 -9.44 -6.09 5.81
C VAL A 38 -9.73 -4.69 5.28
N LEU A 39 -10.55 -4.62 4.23
CA LEU A 39 -11.20 -3.41 3.77
C LEU A 39 -12.60 -3.34 4.41
N PRO A 40 -12.84 -2.43 5.37
CA PRO A 40 -14.10 -2.38 6.09
C PRO A 40 -15.30 -2.14 5.17
N ALA A 41 -16.47 -2.68 5.52
CA ALA A 41 -17.71 -2.38 4.81
C ALA A 41 -18.07 -0.88 4.81
N THR A 42 -17.55 -0.11 5.77
CA THR A 42 -17.71 1.35 5.91
C THR A 42 -16.57 2.14 5.26
N TYR A 43 -15.78 1.52 4.38
CA TYR A 43 -14.64 2.16 3.74
C TYR A 43 -15.04 3.47 3.04
N SER A 44 -14.19 4.48 3.19
CA SER A 44 -14.27 5.72 2.43
C SER A 44 -12.88 6.14 1.97
N VAL A 45 -12.82 6.77 0.79
CA VAL A 45 -11.57 7.30 0.23
C VAL A 45 -10.88 8.27 1.21
N PRO A 46 -11.58 9.20 1.89
CA PRO A 46 -10.96 10.06 2.89
C PRO A 46 -10.34 9.30 4.07
N ALA A 47 -11.01 8.26 4.58
CA ALA A 47 -10.46 7.46 5.69
C ALA A 47 -9.15 6.76 5.30
N ASN A 48 -9.02 6.36 4.03
CA ASN A 48 -7.80 5.75 3.53
C ASN A 48 -6.59 6.70 3.58
N TRP A 49 -6.80 8.01 3.37
CA TRP A 49 -5.72 9.00 3.45
C TRP A 49 -5.16 9.14 4.87
N TRP A 50 -5.98 8.95 5.90
CA TRP A 50 -5.48 8.89 7.28
C TRP A 50 -4.58 7.68 7.54
N ASN A 51 -4.91 6.53 6.96
CA ASN A 51 -4.05 5.34 7.04
C ASN A 51 -2.71 5.58 6.31
N ALA A 52 -2.75 6.22 5.14
CA ALA A 52 -1.53 6.57 4.41
C ALA A 52 -0.64 7.53 5.21
N ARG A 53 -1.24 8.56 5.83
CA ARG A 53 -0.55 9.48 6.75
C ARG A 53 0.15 8.72 7.88
N ALA A 54 -0.57 7.84 8.58
CA ALA A 54 -0.02 7.05 9.67
C ALA A 54 1.12 6.12 9.20
N GLY A 55 0.99 5.53 7.99
CA GLY A 55 2.05 4.73 7.38
C GLY A 55 3.34 5.51 7.15
N PHE A 56 3.26 6.72 6.61
CA PHE A 56 4.43 7.59 6.44
C PHE A 56 5.01 8.06 7.76
N ASP A 57 4.18 8.45 8.73
CA ASP A 57 4.66 8.85 10.05
C ASP A 57 5.41 7.70 10.75
N ASN A 58 4.92 6.47 10.64
CA ASN A 58 5.61 5.27 11.14
C ASN A 58 6.95 5.01 10.42
N LEU A 59 7.01 5.20 9.10
CA LEU A 59 8.25 5.08 8.33
C LEU A 59 9.30 6.10 8.81
N PHE A 60 8.90 7.35 8.98
CA PHE A 60 9.80 8.40 9.45
C PHE A 60 10.28 8.16 10.88
N ALA A 61 9.37 7.74 11.77
CA ALA A 61 9.72 7.36 13.14
C ALA A 61 10.70 6.18 13.17
N ALA A 62 10.48 5.15 12.35
CA ALA A 62 11.37 4.01 12.25
C ALA A 62 12.76 4.39 11.72
N CYS A 63 12.86 5.32 10.78
CA CYS A 63 14.14 5.84 10.31
C CYS A 63 14.86 6.65 11.39
N ALA A 64 14.15 7.54 12.09
CA ALA A 64 14.71 8.35 13.17
C ALA A 64 15.25 7.49 14.33
N ALA A 65 14.59 6.35 14.63
CA ALA A 65 15.02 5.42 15.66
C ALA A 65 16.24 4.56 15.26
N GLN A 66 16.58 4.48 13.97
CA GLN A 66 17.71 3.69 13.48
C GLN A 66 18.91 4.59 13.18
N ALA A 67 20.00 4.43 13.93
CA ALA A 67 21.20 5.28 13.82
C ALA A 67 21.74 5.38 12.39
N ALA A 68 21.79 4.26 11.65
CA ALA A 68 22.22 4.26 10.25
C ALA A 68 21.28 5.07 9.34
N CYS A 69 19.96 4.91 9.50
CA CYS A 69 18.97 5.63 8.68
C CYS A 69 18.95 7.12 9.03
N ASN A 70 18.90 7.47 10.32
CA ASN A 70 18.92 8.85 10.77
C ASN A 70 20.24 9.57 10.43
N GLY A 71 21.37 8.86 10.45
CA GLY A 71 22.66 9.39 10.01
C GLY A 71 22.71 9.69 8.52
N ALA A 72 22.14 8.81 7.68
CA ALA A 72 22.09 9.01 6.23
C ALA A 72 21.01 10.01 5.78
N HIS A 73 19.88 10.05 6.47
CA HIS A 73 18.70 10.85 6.15
C HIS A 73 18.19 11.62 7.38
N PRO A 74 18.98 12.57 7.91
CA PRO A 74 18.51 13.43 8.98
C PRO A 74 17.31 14.25 8.49
N HIS A 75 16.33 14.46 9.38
CA HIS A 75 15.14 15.27 9.06
C HIS A 75 14.31 14.74 7.88
N LEU A 76 14.26 13.41 7.70
CA LEU A 76 13.61 12.75 6.57
C LEU A 76 12.17 13.25 6.33
N ALA A 77 11.36 13.36 7.39
CA ALA A 77 9.99 13.85 7.28
C ALA A 77 9.91 15.26 6.69
N GLN A 78 10.74 16.20 7.17
CA GLN A 78 10.76 17.56 6.64
C GLN A 78 11.27 17.61 5.20
N THR A 79 12.27 16.79 4.86
CA THR A 79 12.79 16.67 3.50
C THR A 79 11.73 16.16 2.53
N PHE A 80 10.99 15.12 2.93
CA PHE A 80 9.88 14.59 2.13
C PHE A 80 8.79 15.63 1.90
N THR A 81 8.30 16.29 2.96
CA THR A 81 7.26 17.34 2.82
C THR A 81 7.71 18.49 1.93
N ARG A 82 8.96 18.95 2.05
CA ARG A 82 9.49 20.00 1.16
C ARG A 82 9.53 19.56 -0.30
N LEU A 83 9.91 18.31 -0.57
CA LEU A 83 9.98 17.79 -1.93
C LEU A 83 8.58 17.68 -2.56
N VAL A 84 7.61 17.14 -1.82
CA VAL A 84 6.21 17.07 -2.25
C VAL A 84 5.70 18.47 -2.59
N ASN A 85 5.84 19.43 -1.67
CA ASN A 85 5.34 20.79 -1.89
C ASN A 85 6.03 21.48 -3.08
N ARG A 86 7.32 21.21 -3.29
CA ARG A 86 8.05 21.74 -4.44
C ARG A 86 7.51 21.19 -5.76
N LEU A 87 7.32 19.87 -5.85
CA LEU A 87 6.84 19.22 -7.06
C LEU A 87 5.36 19.54 -7.35
N GLU A 88 4.55 19.77 -6.31
CA GLU A 88 3.19 20.30 -6.50
C GLU A 88 3.19 21.71 -7.08
N ALA A 89 4.08 22.59 -6.60
CA ALA A 89 4.16 23.96 -7.06
C ALA A 89 4.79 24.07 -8.45
N GLU A 90 5.78 23.23 -8.74
CA GLU A 90 6.53 23.21 -10.00
C GLU A 90 6.78 21.76 -10.43
N PRO A 91 5.82 21.13 -11.13
CA PRO A 91 5.94 19.76 -11.60
C PRO A 91 7.11 19.59 -12.57
N LEU A 92 7.81 18.45 -12.45
CA LEU A 92 8.91 18.10 -13.34
C LEU A 92 8.39 17.24 -14.50
N THR A 93 8.51 17.73 -15.74
CA THR A 93 8.28 16.90 -16.92
C THR A 93 9.57 16.22 -17.34
N THR A 94 9.55 14.89 -17.47
CA THR A 94 10.69 14.09 -17.91
C THR A 94 10.28 13.12 -19.01
N ARG A 95 11.23 12.75 -19.87
CA ARG A 95 11.00 11.82 -20.96
C ARG A 95 11.47 10.42 -20.55
N VAL A 96 10.56 9.46 -20.58
CA VAL A 96 10.80 8.08 -20.17
C VAL A 96 10.53 7.15 -21.34
N ARG A 97 11.38 6.14 -21.52
CA ARG A 97 11.15 5.10 -22.53
C ARG A 97 10.09 4.15 -22.02
N ASP A 98 8.99 4.00 -22.74
CA ASP A 98 7.98 2.98 -22.47
C ASP A 98 8.61 1.58 -22.64
N PRO A 99 8.69 0.77 -21.56
CA PRO A 99 9.28 -0.56 -21.64
C PRO A 99 8.44 -1.57 -22.44
N ALA A 100 7.15 -1.31 -22.64
CA ALA A 100 6.25 -2.17 -23.40
C ALA A 100 6.14 -1.72 -24.87
N ALA A 101 6.00 -0.41 -25.13
CA ALA A 101 5.78 0.12 -26.47
C ALA A 101 7.07 0.57 -27.18
N GLY A 102 8.18 0.76 -26.44
CA GLY A 102 9.44 1.24 -26.99
C GLY A 102 9.36 2.67 -27.54
N GLN A 103 8.39 3.47 -27.09
CA GLN A 103 8.24 4.88 -27.47
C GLN A 103 8.66 5.78 -26.31
N ASP A 104 9.11 6.98 -26.62
CA ASP A 104 9.41 7.98 -25.59
C ASP A 104 8.11 8.68 -25.17
N LEU A 105 7.83 8.68 -23.87
CA LEU A 105 6.66 9.30 -23.27
C LEU A 105 7.11 10.43 -22.34
N ASP A 106 6.43 11.57 -22.44
CA ASP A 106 6.57 12.63 -21.45
C ASP A 106 5.73 12.30 -20.22
N VAL A 107 6.38 12.25 -19.07
CA VAL A 107 5.79 11.95 -17.77
C VAL A 107 5.94 13.18 -16.88
N VAL A 108 4.83 13.62 -16.30
CA VAL A 108 4.81 14.68 -15.30
C VAL A 108 4.99 14.06 -13.92
N LEU A 109 5.95 14.56 -13.17
CA LEU A 109 6.23 14.21 -11.79
C LEU A 109 5.87 15.39 -10.89
N ASP A 110 4.64 15.37 -10.37
CA ASP A 110 4.18 16.27 -9.31
C ASP A 110 4.32 15.61 -7.92
N GLY A 111 3.90 16.30 -6.86
CA GLY A 111 3.99 15.78 -5.50
C GLY A 111 2.99 14.65 -5.23
N GLY A 112 1.84 14.65 -5.89
CA GLY A 112 0.86 13.57 -5.89
C GLY A 112 1.46 12.29 -6.45
N ALA A 113 2.12 12.37 -7.61
CA ALA A 113 2.85 11.28 -8.22
C ALA A 113 3.96 10.74 -7.30
N LEU A 114 4.67 11.62 -6.59
CA LEU A 114 5.66 11.20 -5.60
C LEU A 114 5.04 10.46 -4.41
N ILE A 115 3.93 10.96 -3.86
CA ILE A 115 3.19 10.31 -2.77
C ILE A 115 2.70 8.93 -3.21
N ASP A 116 2.10 8.84 -4.39
CA ASP A 116 1.57 7.58 -4.93
C ASP A 116 2.67 6.58 -5.20
N TRP A 117 3.81 7.01 -5.75
CA TRP A 117 4.98 6.17 -5.92
C TRP A 117 5.46 5.59 -4.59
N LEU A 118 5.68 6.44 -3.58
CA LEU A 118 6.19 5.98 -2.28
C LEU A 118 5.22 5.00 -1.61
N ARG A 119 3.91 5.30 -1.67
CA ARG A 119 2.86 4.41 -1.17
C ARG A 119 2.94 3.03 -1.83
N ASN A 120 3.12 2.98 -3.15
CA ASN A 120 3.20 1.72 -3.87
C ASN A 120 4.44 0.88 -3.51
N GLN A 121 5.57 1.53 -3.18
CA GLN A 121 6.77 0.81 -2.71
C GLN A 121 6.55 0.14 -1.35
N THR A 122 5.78 0.77 -0.45
CA THR A 122 5.52 0.21 0.88
C THR A 122 4.58 -1.01 0.86
N SER A 123 3.75 -1.13 -0.17
CA SER A 123 2.83 -2.27 -0.38
C SER A 123 3.55 -3.57 -0.76
N GLY A 124 4.82 -3.50 -1.17
CA GLY A 124 5.63 -4.63 -1.65
C GLY A 124 6.64 -5.20 -0.64
N THR A 125 6.51 -4.92 0.66
CA THR A 125 7.49 -5.28 1.70
C THR A 125 7.55 -6.78 2.07
N SER A 126 7.30 -7.68 1.12
CA SER A 126 7.39 -9.14 1.30
C SER A 126 8.82 -9.71 1.22
N SER A 127 9.87 -8.89 1.06
CA SER A 127 11.25 -9.36 1.01
C SER A 127 11.97 -9.22 2.35
N ARG A 128 11.43 -9.80 3.43
CA ARG A 128 12.31 -10.23 4.52
C ARG A 128 13.06 -11.48 4.03
N PRO A 129 14.40 -11.48 3.93
CA PRO A 129 15.12 -12.73 3.71
C PRO A 129 14.78 -13.67 4.87
N SER A 130 14.22 -14.83 4.55
CA SER A 130 13.93 -15.88 5.51
C SER A 130 15.22 -16.28 6.20
N ARG A 131 15.25 -16.20 7.53
CA ARG A 131 16.32 -16.77 8.34
C ARG A 131 16.29 -18.28 8.11
N PRO A 132 17.40 -18.94 7.71
CA PRO A 132 17.40 -20.40 7.64
C PRO A 132 17.12 -20.98 9.03
N ALA A 133 16.28 -22.02 9.07
CA ALA A 133 15.96 -22.74 10.29
C ALA A 133 17.25 -23.38 10.86
N PRO A 134 17.40 -23.45 12.21
CA PRO A 134 18.52 -24.17 12.79
C PRO A 134 18.35 -25.66 12.50
N SER A 135 19.38 -26.26 11.91
CA SER A 135 19.54 -27.71 11.79
C SER A 135 19.74 -28.30 13.18
N GLY A 136 18.77 -29.10 13.64
CA GLY A 136 18.85 -29.97 14.81
C GLY A 136 18.35 -31.36 14.43
#